data_AF-X1T550-F1
#
_entry.id   AF-X1T550-F1
#
_cell.length_a   1.000
_cell.length_b   1.000
_cell.length_c   1.000
_cell.angle_alpha   90.00
_cell.angle_beta   90.00
_cell.angle_gamma   90.00
#
_symmetry.space_group_name_H-M   'P 1'
#
loop_
_entity.id
_entity.type
_entity.pdbx_description
1 polymer ?
#
loop_
_entity_poly.entity_id
_entity_poly.type
_entity_poly.pdbx_seq_one_letter_code
_entity_poly.pdbx_strand_id
1 'polypeptide(L)'
;MQNKIKVLFVGETWFVLKMHIKGFDMVPLGGYEDFGIWFVDAMSKFKDIEMLHMPNHVALTSFPKTFEEIDKYDVVILSDCGKNTLYLYPDMFTVPMGPDRLDLIKNFVKKGKSFIMTGGYLSYQGIRGMAGYHGTPVEEILPVEISSYDDRIETPQGCSPEILKTNHPIFKNTQRESSIFRVSKKSFWCLVKP
;
A
#
# COMPACT_ATOMS: atom_id res chain seq x y z
N MET A 1 7.35 -13.67 -27.09
CA MET A 1 6.61 -12.60 -26.39
C MET A 1 7.40 -12.28 -25.13
N GLN A 2 7.69 -11.00 -24.87
CA GLN A 2 8.44 -10.60 -23.68
C GLN A 2 7.56 -10.91 -22.46
N ASN A 3 8.07 -11.64 -21.47
CA ASN A 3 7.31 -11.98 -20.27
C ASN A 3 7.06 -10.67 -19.49
N LYS A 4 5.80 -10.25 -19.35
CA LYS A 4 5.45 -9.02 -18.64
C LYS A 4 5.54 -9.25 -17.13
N ILE A 5 6.00 -8.22 -16.41
CA ILE A 5 5.99 -8.19 -14.95
C ILE A 5 4.56 -7.95 -14.50
N LYS A 6 3.98 -8.91 -13.77
CA LYS A 6 2.62 -8.80 -13.24
C LYS A 6 2.63 -8.17 -11.85
N VAL A 7 1.90 -7.09 -11.69
CA VAL A 7 1.85 -6.31 -10.44
C VAL A 7 0.43 -6.30 -9.89
N LEU A 8 0.27 -6.75 -8.65
CA LEU A 8 -0.94 -6.54 -7.87
C LEU A 8 -0.75 -5.30 -7.01
N PHE A 9 -1.49 -4.24 -7.32
CA PHE A 9 -1.50 -2.98 -6.58
C PHE A 9 -2.76 -2.89 -5.73
N VAL A 10 -2.62 -2.79 -4.41
CA VAL A 10 -3.74 -2.87 -3.46
C VAL A 10 -3.83 -1.60 -2.62
N GLY A 11 -5.04 -1.04 -2.54
CA GLY A 11 -5.37 0.14 -1.73
C GLY A 11 -5.49 1.43 -2.55
N GLU A 12 -5.10 2.57 -1.99
CA GLU A 12 -5.30 3.94 -2.54
C GLU A 12 -6.76 4.32 -2.85
N THR A 13 -7.71 3.74 -2.11
CA THR A 13 -9.13 4.01 -2.33
C THR A 13 -9.87 4.11 -1.00
N TRP A 14 -10.82 5.02 -0.89
CA TRP A 14 -11.64 5.17 0.31
C TRP A 14 -13.04 5.70 -0.02
N PHE A 15 -13.95 5.58 0.94
CA PHE A 15 -15.25 6.23 0.91
C PHE A 15 -15.25 7.39 1.88
N VAL A 16 -15.72 8.54 1.43
CA VAL A 16 -15.89 9.72 2.28
C VAL A 16 -17.37 9.88 2.61
N LEU A 17 -17.67 10.08 3.89
CA LEU A 17 -18.98 10.52 4.37
C LEU A 17 -18.79 11.83 5.15
N LYS A 18 -19.44 12.89 4.68
CA LYS A 18 -19.50 14.22 5.28
C LYS A 18 -20.93 14.47 5.74
N MET A 19 -21.10 14.94 6.96
CA MET A 19 -22.41 15.35 7.48
C MET A 19 -22.44 16.87 7.60
N HIS A 20 -23.26 17.54 6.80
CA HIS A 20 -23.46 18.98 6.90
C HIS A 20 -24.66 19.22 7.82
N ILE A 21 -24.39 19.68 9.04
CA ILE A 21 -25.42 19.95 10.05
C ILE A 21 -25.66 21.46 10.09
N LYS A 22 -26.91 21.89 9.83
CA LYS A 22 -27.32 23.30 9.77
C LYS A 22 -28.62 23.49 10.55
N GLY A 23 -28.52 23.86 11.82
CA GLY A 23 -29.69 23.97 12.69
C GLY A 23 -30.37 22.62 12.87
N PHE A 24 -31.62 22.50 12.43
CA PHE A 24 -32.39 21.26 12.49
C PHE A 24 -31.99 20.24 11.40
N ASP A 25 -31.42 20.70 10.30
CA ASP A 25 -31.22 19.88 9.11
C ASP A 25 -29.86 19.18 9.10
N MET A 26 -29.85 17.94 8.60
CA MET A 26 -28.66 17.15 8.33
C MET A 26 -28.64 16.71 6.87
N VAL A 27 -27.57 17.09 6.15
CA VAL A 27 -27.36 16.68 4.76
C VAL A 27 -26.12 15.78 4.68
N PRO A 28 -26.29 14.44 4.55
CA PRO A 28 -25.17 13.55 4.28
C PRO A 28 -24.69 13.71 2.84
N LEU A 29 -23.38 13.89 2.66
CA LEU A 29 -22.70 13.97 1.38
C LEU A 29 -21.53 12.99 1.39
N GLY A 30 -21.17 12.44 0.25
CA GLY A 30 -20.08 11.47 0.22
C GLY A 30 -19.86 10.87 -1.15
N GLY A 31 -18.84 10.03 -1.24
CA GLY A 31 -18.47 9.37 -2.48
C GLY A 31 -17.31 8.42 -2.31
N TYR A 32 -17.03 7.71 -3.39
CA TYR A 32 -15.83 6.89 -3.55
C TYR A 32 -14.72 7.74 -4.16
N GLU A 33 -13.53 7.67 -3.57
CA GLU A 33 -12.33 8.31 -4.08
C GLU A 33 -11.28 7.23 -4.39
N ASP A 34 -10.66 7.35 -5.57
CA ASP A 34 -9.61 6.47 -6.06
C ASP A 34 -8.43 7.32 -6.51
N PHE A 35 -7.38 7.31 -5.70
CA PHE A 35 -6.15 8.06 -5.98
C PHE A 35 -5.08 7.17 -6.61
N GLY A 36 -5.30 5.85 -6.61
CA GLY A 36 -4.44 4.87 -7.26
C GLY A 36 -4.42 5.03 -8.77
N ILE A 37 -5.46 5.60 -9.36
CA ILE A 37 -5.60 5.85 -10.81
C ILE A 37 -4.37 6.56 -11.41
N TRP A 38 -3.80 7.56 -10.72
CA TRP A 38 -2.65 8.30 -11.23
C TRP A 38 -1.40 7.44 -11.33
N PHE A 39 -1.20 6.54 -10.36
CA PHE A 39 -0.10 5.60 -10.38
C PHE A 39 -0.31 4.54 -11.46
N VAL A 40 -1.52 3.99 -11.57
CA VAL A 40 -1.89 3.04 -12.63
C VAL A 40 -1.67 3.64 -14.02
N ASP A 41 -2.14 4.86 -14.25
CA ASP A 41 -1.98 5.59 -15.51
C ASP A 41 -0.50 5.85 -15.84
N ALA A 42 0.32 6.20 -14.84
CA ALA A 42 1.75 6.36 -15.04
C ALA A 42 2.42 5.04 -15.43
N MET A 43 2.05 3.93 -14.78
CA MET A 43 2.61 2.61 -15.04
C MET A 43 2.15 1.99 -16.35
N SER A 44 0.96 2.36 -16.84
CA SER A 44 0.42 1.90 -18.13
C SER A 44 1.30 2.25 -19.35
N LYS A 45 2.20 3.24 -19.19
CA LYS A 45 3.15 3.68 -20.22
C LYS A 45 4.26 2.65 -20.47
N PHE A 46 4.46 1.70 -19.56
CA PHE A 46 5.48 0.66 -19.64
C PHE A 46 4.88 -0.64 -20.20
N LYS A 47 5.31 -1.04 -21.40
CA LYS A 47 4.73 -2.21 -22.12
C LYS A 47 5.08 -3.55 -21.47
N ASP A 48 6.14 -3.57 -20.68
CA ASP A 48 6.68 -4.70 -19.94
C ASP A 48 6.03 -4.87 -18.55
N ILE A 49 5.13 -3.99 -18.15
CA ILE A 49 4.41 -4.05 -16.86
C ILE A 49 2.93 -4.27 -17.12
N GLU A 50 2.35 -5.21 -16.40
CA GLU A 50 0.92 -5.48 -16.34
C GLU A 50 0.44 -5.27 -14.92
N MET A 51 -0.31 -4.19 -14.68
CA MET A 51 -0.77 -3.81 -13.34
C MET A 51 -2.26 -4.08 -13.18
N LEU A 52 -2.61 -4.79 -12.11
CA LEU A 52 -3.98 -4.93 -11.62
C LEU A 52 -4.14 -4.10 -10.35
N HIS A 53 -5.04 -3.12 -10.38
CA HIS A 53 -5.41 -2.35 -9.19
C HIS A 53 -6.60 -2.99 -8.47
N MET A 54 -6.43 -3.23 -7.17
CA MET A 54 -7.41 -3.82 -6.27
C MET A 54 -7.77 -2.79 -5.18
N PRO A 55 -8.93 -2.13 -5.27
CA PRO A 55 -9.41 -1.20 -4.25
C PRO A 55 -9.49 -1.84 -2.86
N ASN A 56 -9.37 -1.03 -1.80
CA ASN A 56 -9.44 -1.48 -0.40
C ASN A 56 -10.71 -2.32 -0.11
N HIS A 57 -11.87 -1.88 -0.59
CA HIS A 57 -13.14 -2.58 -0.38
C HIS A 57 -13.22 -3.92 -1.14
N VAL A 58 -12.48 -4.05 -2.25
CA VAL A 58 -12.36 -5.30 -3.02
C VAL A 58 -11.34 -6.23 -2.38
N ALA A 59 -10.26 -5.69 -1.82
CA ALA A 59 -9.21 -6.48 -1.16
C ALA A 59 -9.76 -7.31 0.01
N LEU A 60 -10.72 -6.76 0.76
CA LEU A 60 -11.41 -7.48 1.84
C LEU A 60 -11.96 -8.84 1.37
N THR A 61 -12.62 -8.87 0.20
CA THR A 61 -13.24 -10.07 -0.35
C THR A 61 -12.25 -10.89 -1.19
N SER A 62 -11.53 -10.24 -2.09
CA SER A 62 -10.90 -10.85 -3.27
C SER A 62 -9.38 -10.91 -3.22
N PHE A 63 -8.74 -10.40 -2.16
CA PHE A 63 -7.30 -10.57 -2.01
C PHE A 63 -6.96 -12.07 -1.96
N PRO A 64 -5.87 -12.52 -2.62
CA PRO A 64 -5.48 -13.93 -2.66
C PRO A 64 -5.53 -14.61 -1.29
N LYS A 65 -6.06 -15.82 -1.25
CA LYS A 65 -6.15 -16.66 -0.05
C LYS A 65 -5.12 -17.78 -0.06
N THR A 66 -4.63 -18.16 -1.24
CA THR A 66 -3.70 -19.27 -1.43
C THR A 66 -2.42 -18.81 -2.12
N PHE A 67 -1.37 -19.63 -2.02
CA PHE A 67 -0.11 -19.33 -2.70
C PHE A 67 -0.29 -19.36 -4.22
N GLU A 68 -1.06 -20.30 -4.74
CA GLU A 68 -1.36 -20.46 -6.16
C GLU A 68 -2.07 -19.24 -6.75
N GLU A 69 -2.86 -18.53 -5.94
CA GLU A 69 -3.52 -17.30 -6.35
C GLU A 69 -2.56 -16.10 -6.39
N ILE A 70 -1.72 -15.92 -5.36
CA ILE A 70 -0.79 -14.78 -5.27
C ILE A 70 0.43 -14.96 -6.19
N ASP A 71 0.86 -16.20 -6.45
CA ASP A 71 2.01 -16.53 -7.30
C ASP A 71 1.82 -16.15 -8.79
N LYS A 72 0.57 -15.84 -9.18
CA LYS A 72 0.23 -15.25 -10.48
C LYS A 72 0.84 -13.86 -10.69
N TYR A 73 1.27 -13.19 -9.63
CA TYR A 73 1.91 -11.89 -9.65
C TYR A 73 3.41 -12.03 -9.38
N ASP A 74 4.20 -11.10 -9.91
CA ASP A 74 5.64 -10.97 -9.65
C ASP A 74 5.92 -9.97 -8.53
N VAL A 75 5.04 -8.98 -8.40
CA VAL A 75 5.13 -7.90 -7.41
C VAL A 75 3.77 -7.68 -6.75
N VAL A 76 3.77 -7.54 -5.42
CA VAL A 76 2.61 -7.04 -4.66
C VAL A 76 2.97 -5.69 -4.05
N ILE A 77 2.12 -4.69 -4.26
CA ILE A 77 2.25 -3.34 -3.71
C ILE A 77 1.07 -3.09 -2.77
N LEU A 78 1.34 -2.78 -1.50
CA LEU A 78 0.33 -2.26 -0.56
C LEU A 78 0.52 -0.76 -0.37
N SER A 79 -0.58 -0.01 -0.52
CA SER A 79 -0.58 1.44 -0.47
C SER A 79 -1.85 1.94 0.20
N ASP A 80 -1.71 2.59 1.36
CA ASP A 80 -2.84 3.08 2.18
C ASP A 80 -3.92 2.00 2.42
N CYS A 81 -3.46 0.80 2.81
CA CYS A 81 -4.27 -0.39 3.07
C CYS A 81 -3.91 -0.99 4.43
N GLY A 82 -4.77 -0.77 5.43
CA GLY A 82 -4.54 -1.23 6.80
C GLY A 82 -4.65 -2.75 6.92
N LYS A 83 -3.93 -3.35 7.87
CA LYS A 83 -3.87 -4.81 8.02
C LYS A 83 -5.23 -5.48 8.17
N ASN A 84 -6.20 -4.79 8.78
CA ASN A 84 -7.52 -5.33 9.04
C ASN A 84 -8.27 -5.69 7.75
N THR A 85 -8.02 -4.96 6.65
CA THR A 85 -8.56 -5.30 5.32
C THR A 85 -8.07 -6.67 4.84
N LEU A 86 -6.87 -7.08 5.26
CA LEU A 86 -6.26 -8.35 4.87
C LEU A 86 -6.49 -9.46 5.89
N TYR A 87 -6.53 -9.16 7.19
CA TYR A 87 -6.79 -10.16 8.23
C TYR A 87 -8.26 -10.56 8.35
N LEU A 88 -9.16 -9.61 8.16
CA LEU A 88 -10.58 -9.85 8.28
C LEU A 88 -11.16 -10.29 6.93
N TYR A 89 -12.27 -10.99 7.01
CA TYR A 89 -13.03 -11.47 5.87
C TYR A 89 -14.45 -10.89 5.91
N PRO A 90 -15.16 -10.82 4.77
CA PRO A 90 -16.54 -10.31 4.74
C PRO A 90 -17.46 -11.07 5.69
N ASP A 91 -17.27 -12.39 5.82
CA ASP A 91 -18.01 -13.27 6.71
C ASP A 91 -17.44 -13.22 8.14
N MET A 92 -17.41 -12.02 8.72
CA MET A 92 -16.87 -11.79 10.06
C MET A 92 -17.58 -12.67 11.10
N PHE A 93 -16.84 -13.04 12.15
CA PHE A 93 -17.31 -13.87 13.28
C PHE A 93 -17.61 -15.35 12.96
N THR A 94 -17.18 -15.84 11.81
CA THR A 94 -17.14 -17.29 11.50
C THR A 94 -15.76 -17.86 11.83
N VAL A 95 -15.66 -19.12 12.28
CA VAL A 95 -14.35 -19.73 12.61
C VAL A 95 -14.18 -21.06 11.86
N PRO A 96 -13.08 -21.23 11.08
CA PRO A 96 -12.08 -20.22 10.72
C PRO A 96 -12.64 -19.20 9.70
N MET A 97 -12.30 -17.90 9.84
CA MET A 97 -12.68 -16.87 8.85
C MET A 97 -11.95 -17.06 7.50
N GLY A 98 -10.71 -17.53 7.56
CA GLY A 98 -9.83 -17.71 6.41
C GLY A 98 -8.35 -17.82 6.82
N PRO A 99 -7.44 -18.01 5.84
CA PRO A 99 -6.00 -18.06 6.09
C PRO A 99 -5.44 -16.70 6.49
N ASP A 100 -4.26 -16.69 7.12
CA ASP A 100 -3.51 -15.47 7.38
C ASP A 100 -2.89 -14.94 6.06
N ARG A 101 -3.47 -13.86 5.54
CA ARG A 101 -3.01 -13.20 4.30
C ARG A 101 -1.71 -12.42 4.46
N LEU A 102 -1.30 -12.03 5.68
CA LEU A 102 -0.01 -11.39 5.91
C LEU A 102 1.12 -12.43 5.90
N ASP A 103 0.89 -13.59 6.50
CA ASP A 103 1.79 -14.74 6.37
C ASP A 103 1.90 -15.22 4.91
N LEU A 104 0.80 -15.15 4.14
CA LEU A 104 0.83 -15.41 2.70
C LEU A 104 1.78 -14.46 1.96
N ILE A 105 1.74 -13.15 2.25
CA ILE A 105 2.66 -12.15 1.67
C ILE A 105 4.11 -12.46 2.08
N LYS A 106 4.36 -12.79 3.35
CA LYS A 106 5.69 -13.20 3.81
C LYS A 106 6.22 -14.41 3.05
N ASN A 107 5.38 -15.43 2.83
CA ASN A 107 5.73 -16.62 2.07
C ASN A 107 5.96 -16.31 0.58
N PHE A 108 5.17 -15.41 0.00
CA PHE A 108 5.37 -14.89 -1.36
C PHE A 108 6.77 -14.29 -1.52
N VAL A 109 7.20 -13.43 -0.60
CA VAL A 109 8.56 -12.86 -0.62
C VAL A 109 9.64 -13.92 -0.41
N LYS A 110 9.45 -14.85 0.53
CA LYS A 110 10.40 -15.96 0.76
C LYS A 110 10.59 -16.85 -0.47
N LYS A 111 9.63 -16.88 -1.40
CA LYS A 111 9.72 -17.61 -2.67
C LYS A 111 10.39 -16.80 -3.80
N GLY A 112 10.98 -15.65 -3.47
CA GLY A 112 11.73 -14.81 -4.41
C GLY A 112 10.89 -13.78 -5.15
N LYS A 113 9.63 -13.59 -4.75
CA LYS A 113 8.76 -12.55 -5.30
C LYS A 113 8.99 -11.22 -4.60
N SER A 114 8.54 -10.12 -5.23
CA SER A 114 8.84 -8.77 -4.73
C SER A 114 7.65 -8.18 -3.98
N PHE A 115 7.94 -7.50 -2.87
CA PHE A 115 6.94 -6.78 -2.09
C PHE A 115 7.33 -5.32 -1.93
N ILE A 116 6.33 -4.45 -2.04
CA ILE A 116 6.47 -3.01 -1.85
C ILE A 116 5.39 -2.53 -0.90
N MET A 117 5.78 -1.76 0.11
CA MET A 117 4.86 -0.97 0.91
C MET A 117 5.14 0.51 0.71
N THR A 118 4.09 1.28 0.42
CA THR A 118 4.15 2.74 0.29
C THR A 118 3.59 3.38 1.58
N GLY A 119 4.03 4.59 1.92
CA GLY A 119 3.55 5.30 3.11
C GLY A 119 2.15 5.89 2.92
N GLY A 120 1.44 6.12 4.03
CA GLY A 120 0.06 6.59 4.05
C GLY A 120 -0.51 6.56 5.47
N TYR A 121 -1.75 7.02 5.65
CA TYR A 121 -2.42 6.95 6.96
C TYR A 121 -2.74 5.51 7.36
N LEU A 122 -2.98 4.63 6.39
CA LEU A 122 -3.24 3.21 6.55
C LEU A 122 -2.07 2.33 6.05
N SER A 123 -0.83 2.80 6.17
CA SER A 123 0.39 2.01 5.94
C SER A 123 1.29 1.99 7.18
N TYR A 124 2.23 1.05 7.25
CA TYR A 124 3.13 0.87 8.41
C TYR A 124 2.35 0.84 9.73
N GLN A 125 2.62 1.74 10.69
CA GLN A 125 1.79 1.86 11.89
C GLN A 125 0.58 2.76 11.65
N GLY A 126 0.79 3.88 10.95
CA GLY A 126 -0.26 4.75 10.43
C GLY A 126 -0.94 5.61 11.50
N ILE A 127 -1.96 6.36 11.06
CA ILE A 127 -2.72 7.27 11.91
C ILE A 127 -3.28 6.52 13.12
N ARG A 128 -2.93 6.96 14.33
CA ARG A 128 -3.35 6.38 15.61
C ARG A 128 -3.03 4.88 15.74
N GLY A 129 -2.09 4.35 14.97
CA GLY A 129 -1.80 2.91 14.92
C GLY A 129 -2.84 2.07 14.17
N MET A 130 -3.68 2.68 13.34
CA MET A 130 -4.80 2.01 12.67
C MET A 130 -4.37 1.11 11.51
N ALA A 131 -3.24 1.40 10.84
CA ALA A 131 -2.69 0.49 9.84
C ALA A 131 -2.16 -0.79 10.52
N GLY A 132 -1.41 -0.59 11.60
CA GLY A 132 -1.11 -1.57 12.63
C GLY A 132 -0.12 -2.67 12.24
N TYR A 133 0.75 -2.46 11.25
CA TYR A 133 1.66 -3.52 10.77
C TYR A 133 2.81 -3.86 11.74
N HIS A 134 3.02 -3.10 12.83
CA HIS A 134 3.95 -3.51 13.89
C HIS A 134 3.59 -4.88 14.49
N GLY A 135 4.59 -5.73 14.67
CA GLY A 135 4.51 -7.10 15.16
C GLY A 135 3.85 -8.08 14.17
N THR A 136 3.71 -7.73 12.89
CA THR A 136 3.06 -8.59 11.89
C THR A 136 4.06 -9.33 11.00
N PRO A 137 3.65 -10.43 10.32
CA PRO A 137 4.50 -11.12 9.34
C PRO A 137 5.04 -10.21 8.23
N VAL A 138 4.33 -9.15 7.88
CA VAL A 138 4.77 -8.16 6.89
C VAL A 138 5.90 -7.28 7.43
N GLU A 139 5.93 -6.95 8.72
CA GLU A 139 7.08 -6.20 9.29
C GLU A 139 8.38 -6.99 9.17
N GLU A 140 8.34 -8.31 9.39
CA GLU A 140 9.53 -9.17 9.32
C GLU A 140 10.22 -9.19 7.95
N ILE A 141 9.49 -8.89 6.87
CA ILE A 141 10.06 -8.84 5.52
C ILE A 141 10.49 -7.44 5.11
N LEU A 142 10.04 -6.39 5.81
CA LEU A 142 10.36 -5.01 5.45
C LEU A 142 11.78 -4.64 5.90
N PRO A 143 12.51 -3.81 5.13
CA PRO A 143 13.86 -3.38 5.47
C PRO A 143 13.88 -2.23 6.51
N VAL A 144 12.82 -2.10 7.30
CA VAL A 144 12.61 -1.04 8.30
C VAL A 144 11.89 -1.61 9.51
N GLU A 145 12.15 -1.04 10.68
CA GLU A 145 11.37 -1.29 11.90
C GLU A 145 10.16 -0.36 11.93
N ILE A 146 8.99 -0.89 12.29
CA ILE A 146 7.76 -0.11 12.41
C ILE A 146 7.58 0.29 13.88
N SER A 147 7.29 1.57 14.11
CA SER A 147 6.94 2.07 15.44
C SER A 147 5.71 1.33 16.00
N SER A 148 5.65 1.09 17.30
CA SER A 148 4.42 0.57 17.95
C SER A 148 3.33 1.65 18.14
N TYR A 149 3.66 2.92 17.88
CA TYR A 149 2.77 4.09 17.98
C TYR A 149 2.56 4.77 16.62
N ASP A 150 1.57 5.68 16.53
CA ASP A 150 1.36 6.55 15.36
C ASP A 150 2.71 7.08 14.83
N ASP A 151 3.03 6.73 13.59
CA ASP A 151 4.34 6.95 12.97
C ASP A 151 4.33 8.12 11.98
N ARG A 152 3.24 8.89 11.93
CA ARG A 152 3.14 10.04 11.04
C ARG A 152 4.06 11.16 11.49
N ILE A 153 4.72 11.76 10.51
CA ILE A 153 5.44 13.02 10.66
C ILE A 153 4.79 14.02 9.72
N GLU A 154 3.87 14.81 10.28
CA GLU A 154 3.15 15.84 9.55
C GLU A 154 4.07 17.04 9.28
N THR A 155 4.26 17.38 8.01
CA THR A 155 5.11 18.51 7.58
C THR A 155 4.32 19.45 6.67
N PRO A 156 3.38 20.24 7.22
CA PRO A 156 2.53 21.13 6.42
C PRO A 156 3.33 22.19 5.62
N GLN A 157 4.53 22.55 6.07
CA GLN A 157 5.46 23.42 5.38
C GLN A 157 6.15 22.76 4.17
N GLY A 158 5.95 21.46 3.97
CA GLY A 158 6.68 20.65 3.02
C GLY A 158 8.11 20.33 3.47
N CYS A 159 8.78 19.48 2.70
CA CYS A 159 10.07 18.89 3.07
C CYS A 159 10.63 18.17 1.83
N SER A 160 11.90 18.33 1.51
CA SER A 160 12.47 17.67 0.33
C SER A 160 13.29 16.44 0.75
N PRO A 161 13.11 15.28 0.11
CA PRO A 161 13.97 14.15 0.36
C PRO A 161 15.35 14.37 -0.25
N GLU A 162 16.35 13.75 0.39
CA GLU A 162 17.73 13.75 -0.06
C GLU A 162 18.10 12.34 -0.59
N ILE A 163 18.62 12.27 -1.81
CA ILE A 163 19.11 11.01 -2.39
C ILE A 163 20.52 10.74 -1.86
N LEU A 164 20.63 9.87 -0.86
CA LEU A 164 21.91 9.51 -0.24
C LEU A 164 22.76 8.54 -1.09
N LYS A 165 22.11 7.74 -1.96
CA LYS A 165 22.78 6.75 -2.83
C LYS A 165 22.46 7.04 -4.30
N THR A 166 23.09 8.07 -4.85
CA THR A 166 22.83 8.54 -6.23
C THR A 166 23.12 7.50 -7.31
N ASN A 167 24.02 6.56 -7.04
CA ASN A 167 24.39 5.51 -8.00
C ASN A 167 23.44 4.29 -7.97
N HIS A 168 22.40 4.31 -7.13
CA HIS A 168 21.43 3.22 -7.07
C HIS A 168 20.60 3.15 -8.37
N PRO A 169 20.37 1.95 -8.95
CA PRO A 169 19.69 1.81 -10.24
C PRO A 169 18.31 2.47 -10.33
N ILE A 170 17.57 2.57 -9.22
CA ILE A 170 16.25 3.23 -9.16
C ILE A 170 16.32 4.73 -9.51
N PHE A 171 17.45 5.39 -9.22
CA PHE A 171 17.63 6.81 -9.51
C PHE A 171 18.35 7.04 -10.86
N LYS A 172 18.53 5.99 -11.66
CA LYS A 172 19.10 6.15 -13.00
C LYS A 172 18.12 6.98 -13.85
N ASN A 173 18.61 8.05 -14.45
CA ASN A 173 17.84 9.00 -15.28
C ASN A 173 16.76 9.81 -14.54
N THR A 174 16.75 9.84 -13.20
CA THR A 174 15.91 10.79 -12.46
C THR A 174 16.62 12.14 -12.36
N GLN A 175 15.96 13.22 -12.81
CA GLN A 175 16.51 14.58 -12.66
C GLN A 175 16.47 15.01 -11.18
N ARG A 176 17.56 15.64 -10.70
CA ARG A 176 17.76 16.04 -9.30
C ARG A 176 16.74 17.08 -8.79
N GLU A 177 16.12 17.84 -9.68
CA GLU A 177 15.15 18.88 -9.35
C GLU A 177 13.75 18.42 -9.69
N SER A 178 13.20 17.53 -8.88
CA SER A 178 11.77 17.25 -8.92
C SER A 178 11.12 17.97 -7.75
N SER A 179 10.56 19.15 -8.04
CA SER A 179 9.59 19.91 -7.24
C SER A 179 8.39 19.08 -6.74
N ILE A 180 8.28 17.83 -7.19
CA ILE A 180 7.25 16.84 -6.93
C ILE A 180 7.51 16.00 -5.67
N PHE A 181 8.77 15.77 -5.29
CA PHE A 181 9.07 15.04 -4.06
C PHE A 181 9.21 16.04 -2.93
N ARG A 182 8.08 16.47 -2.36
CA ARG A 182 8.06 17.11 -1.05
C ARG A 182 7.49 16.15 -0.01
N VAL A 183 8.30 15.20 0.49
CA VAL A 183 7.90 14.21 1.53
C VAL A 183 8.95 14.13 2.64
N SER A 184 8.50 13.95 3.88
CA SER A 184 9.30 14.18 5.09
C SER A 184 10.23 13.03 5.37
N LYS A 185 11.31 13.32 6.10
CA LYS A 185 12.30 12.31 6.50
C LYS A 185 11.57 11.13 7.17
N LYS A 186 11.74 9.95 6.57
CA LYS A 186 11.18 8.63 6.93
C LYS A 186 9.70 8.40 6.57
N SER A 187 9.40 8.34 5.28
CA SER A 187 8.35 7.47 4.71
C SER A 187 8.66 7.27 3.24
N PHE A 188 9.57 6.34 2.96
CA PHE A 188 9.92 5.96 1.60
C PHE A 188 9.26 4.63 1.24
N TRP A 189 9.05 4.42 -0.06
CA TRP A 189 8.78 3.11 -0.63
C TRP A 189 9.80 2.11 -0.08
N CYS A 190 9.34 1.16 0.71
CA CYS A 190 10.18 0.07 1.16
C CYS A 190 10.08 -1.04 0.12
N LEU A 191 11.16 -1.22 -0.64
CA LEU A 191 11.30 -2.32 -1.58
C LEU A 191 12.05 -3.46 -0.91
N VAL A 192 11.41 -4.62 -0.85
CA VAL A 192 12.07 -5.87 -0.52
C VAL A 192 12.47 -6.54 -1.83
N LYS A 193 13.78 -6.68 -2.06
CA LYS A 193 14.31 -7.59 -3.07
C LYS A 193 14.97 -8.77 -2.35
N PRO A 194 14.80 -10.01 -2.83
CA PRO A 194 15.62 -11.13 -2.39
C PRO A 194 17.11 -10.90 -2.67
#